data_AF-A0A3M1JX22-F1
#
_entry.id   AF-A0A3M1JX22-F1
#
_cell.length_a   1.000
_cell.length_b   1.000
_cell.length_c   1.000
_cell.angle_alpha   90.00
_cell.angle_beta   90.00
_cell.angle_gamma   90.00
#
_symmetry.space_group_name_H-M   'P 1'
#
loop_
_entity.id
_entity.type
_entity.pdbx_description
1 polymer ?
#
loop_
_entity_poly.entity_id
_entity_poly.type
_entity_poly.pdbx_seq_one_letter_code
_entity_poly.pdbx_strand_id
1 'polypeptide(L)'
;LPLDQVDGESIGLILFRGEGTQAFRDALERAMRGPEGVKSWYLRVIDRLAREGVVHVVSIHGRAWAEIDYPVDLKNARRLARGWLLEDGDRDTVSEDALSAGA
;
A
#
# COMPACT_ATOMS: atom_id res chain seq x y z
N LEU A 1 3.62 -18.19 -8.66
CA LEU A 1 4.60 -18.81 -7.75
C LEU A 1 3.93 -20.02 -7.12
N PRO A 2 4.66 -21.12 -6.84
CA PRO A 2 4.13 -22.21 -6.01
C PRO A 2 3.59 -21.66 -4.67
N LEU A 3 2.42 -22.12 -4.20
CA LEU A 3 1.76 -21.54 -3.01
C LEU A 3 2.58 -21.74 -1.72
N ASP A 4 3.40 -22.78 -1.67
CA ASP A 4 4.36 -23.06 -0.61
C ASP A 4 5.54 -22.07 -0.57
N GLN A 5 5.62 -21.14 -1.52
CA GLN A 5 6.66 -20.12 -1.64
C GLN A 5 6.10 -18.69 -1.58
N VAL A 6 4.84 -18.53 -1.14
CA VAL A 6 4.16 -17.22 -1.09
C VAL A 6 3.67 -16.95 0.32
N ASP A 7 4.29 -15.98 0.99
CA ASP A 7 3.94 -15.57 2.36
C ASP A 7 2.93 -14.41 2.41
N GLY A 8 2.53 -13.86 1.27
CA GLY A 8 1.56 -12.76 1.20
C GLY A 8 1.40 -12.16 -0.20
N GLU A 9 0.60 -11.10 -0.28
CA GLU A 9 0.34 -10.33 -1.49
C GLU A 9 0.64 -8.84 -1.31
N SER A 10 0.97 -8.16 -2.40
CA SER A 10 1.06 -6.70 -2.42
C SER A 10 -0.33 -6.11 -2.59
N ILE A 11 -0.73 -5.23 -1.67
CA ILE A 11 -2.05 -4.58 -1.65
C ILE A 11 -2.11 -3.26 -2.45
N GLY A 12 -1.04 -2.94 -3.19
CA GLY A 12 -0.95 -1.68 -3.94
C GLY A 12 -0.61 -0.43 -3.11
N LEU A 13 -0.37 -0.57 -1.80
CA LEU A 13 0.07 0.53 -0.94
C LEU A 13 1.60 0.58 -0.84
N ILE A 14 2.20 1.67 -1.30
CA ILE A 14 3.66 1.84 -1.35
C ILE A 14 4.04 3.13 -0.64
N LEU A 15 5.01 3.03 0.27
CA LEU A 15 5.58 4.18 0.97
C LEU A 15 7.04 4.36 0.56
N PHE A 16 7.34 5.52 -0.03
CA PHE A 16 8.71 5.90 -0.36
C PHE A 16 9.34 6.67 0.81
N ARG A 17 10.58 6.32 1.16
CA ARG A 17 11.37 6.97 2.23
C ARG A 17 12.82 7.13 1.78
N GLY A 18 13.48 8.20 2.24
CA GLY A 18 14.88 8.48 1.92
C GLY A 18 15.16 8.39 0.41
N GLU A 19 16.20 7.63 0.06
CA GLU A 19 16.63 7.40 -1.34
C GLU A 19 15.63 6.57 -2.18
N GLY A 20 14.59 5.99 -1.56
CA GLY A 20 13.63 5.12 -2.24
C GLY A 20 12.89 5.81 -3.39
N THR A 21 12.57 7.10 -3.26
CA THR A 21 11.93 7.89 -4.33
C THR A 21 12.84 7.99 -5.55
N GLN A 22 14.12 8.32 -5.34
CA GLN A 22 15.09 8.48 -6.42
C GLN A 22 15.40 7.13 -7.07
N ALA A 23 15.63 6.09 -6.27
CA ALA A 23 15.88 4.73 -6.78
C ALA A 23 14.74 4.23 -7.69
N PHE A 24 13.49 4.43 -7.27
CA PHE A 24 12.33 4.06 -8.07
C PHE A 24 12.22 4.87 -9.35
N ARG A 25 12.35 6.20 -9.26
CA ARG A 25 12.30 7.08 -10.43
C ARG A 25 13.36 6.70 -11.46
N ASP A 26 14.61 6.53 -11.04
CA ASP A 26 15.70 6.20 -11.95
C ASP A 26 15.49 4.83 -12.62
N ALA A 27 14.99 3.85 -11.86
CA ALA A 27 14.68 2.52 -12.39
C ALA A 27 13.50 2.57 -13.38
N LEU A 28 12.47 3.37 -13.08
CA LEU A 28 11.33 3.59 -13.96
C LEU A 28 11.76 4.28 -15.27
N GLU A 29 12.53 5.36 -15.19
CA GLU A 29 13.03 6.06 -16.37
C GLU A 29 13.90 5.15 -17.25
N ARG A 30 14.75 4.30 -16.63
CA ARG A 30 15.52 3.29 -17.38
C ARG A 30 14.60 2.27 -18.06
N ALA A 31 13.56 1.80 -17.39
CA ALA A 31 12.60 0.85 -17.97
C ALA A 31 11.83 1.47 -19.15
N MET A 32 11.42 2.74 -19.04
CA MET A 32 10.67 3.46 -20.07
C MET A 32 11.46 3.70 -21.36
N ARG A 33 12.81 3.74 -21.28
CA ARG A 33 13.69 3.86 -22.46
C ARG A 33 13.86 2.52 -23.20
N GLY A 34 13.41 1.41 -22.61
CA GLY A 34 13.46 0.09 -23.24
C GLY A 34 12.25 -0.17 -24.16
N PRO A 35 12.34 -1.14 -25.08
CA PRO A 35 11.29 -1.48 -26.04
C PRO A 35 9.97 -1.94 -25.39
N GLU A 36 10.05 -2.45 -24.15
CA GLU A 36 8.90 -2.92 -23.37
C GLU A 36 8.37 -1.89 -22.37
N GLY A 37 8.91 -0.66 -22.36
CA GLY A 37 8.62 0.36 -21.36
C GLY A 37 7.12 0.63 -21.19
N VAL A 38 6.46 1.08 -22.26
CA VAL A 38 5.01 1.37 -22.27
C VAL A 38 4.12 0.13 -22.23
N LYS A 39 4.68 -1.06 -22.44
CA LYS A 39 3.95 -2.34 -22.44
C LYS A 39 4.00 -3.04 -21.08
N SER A 40 4.80 -2.53 -20.15
CA SER A 40 5.03 -3.13 -18.84
C SER A 40 4.36 -2.31 -17.74
N TRP A 41 3.83 -3.02 -16.74
CA TRP A 41 3.36 -2.41 -15.50
C TRP A 41 4.54 -1.89 -14.68
N TYR A 42 4.38 -0.73 -14.02
CA TYR A 42 5.39 -0.18 -13.12
C TYR A 42 5.75 -1.14 -11.97
N LEU A 43 4.85 -2.07 -11.62
CA LEU A 43 5.10 -3.15 -10.66
C LEU A 43 6.32 -4.01 -11.04
N ARG A 44 6.67 -4.12 -12.33
CA ARG A 44 7.91 -4.79 -12.75
C ARG A 44 9.17 -4.05 -12.29
N VAL A 45 9.09 -2.73 -12.17
CA VAL A 45 10.19 -1.91 -11.61
C VAL A 45 10.36 -2.20 -10.13
N ILE A 46 9.25 -2.31 -9.39
CA ILE A 46 9.27 -2.66 -7.96
C ILE A 46 9.80 -4.08 -7.75
N ASP A 47 9.34 -5.05 -8.54
CA ASP A 47 9.83 -6.43 -8.53
C ASP A 47 11.35 -6.50 -8.76
N ARG A 48 11.88 -5.70 -9.70
CA ARG A 48 13.33 -5.57 -9.89
C ARG A 48 14.03 -4.98 -8.65
N LEU A 49 13.55 -3.87 -8.13
CA LEU A 49 14.14 -3.20 -6.95
C LEU A 49 14.07 -4.07 -5.70
N ALA A 50 13.05 -4.91 -5.56
CA ALA A 50 12.93 -5.89 -4.49
C ALA A 50 14.05 -6.94 -4.55
N ARG A 51 14.37 -7.45 -5.76
CA ARG A 51 15.52 -8.36 -5.95
C ARG A 51 16.88 -7.70 -5.70
N GLU A 52 16.95 -6.38 -5.83
CA GLU A 52 18.13 -5.57 -5.51
C GLU A 52 18.21 -5.21 -4.00
N GLY A 53 17.24 -5.63 -3.19
CA GLY A 53 17.21 -5.39 -1.74
C GLY A 53 16.75 -4.00 -1.33
N VAL A 54 16.20 -3.20 -2.26
CA VAL A 54 15.75 -1.81 -2.02
C VAL A 54 14.35 -1.77 -1.42
N VAL A 55 13.53 -2.79 -1.67
CA VAL A 55 12.13 -2.84 -1.22
C VAL A 55 12.02 -3.69 0.03
N HIS A 56 11.33 -3.16 1.04
CA HIS A 56 10.94 -3.87 2.25
C HIS A 56 9.43 -4.02 2.32
N VAL A 57 8.97 -5.02 3.06
CA VAL A 57 7.54 -5.29 3.26
C VAL A 57 7.13 -5.01 4.70
N VAL A 58 5.89 -4.55 4.87
CA VAL A 58 5.24 -4.43 6.18
C VAL A 58 3.94 -5.20 6.11
N SER A 59 3.76 -6.17 7.01
CA SER A 59 2.53 -6.93 7.09
C SER A 59 1.41 -6.06 7.64
N ILE A 60 0.24 -6.14 7.00
CA ILE A 60 -1.01 -5.55 7.49
C ILE A 60 -1.96 -6.62 8.05
N HIS A 61 -1.44 -7.80 8.41
CA HIS A 61 -2.26 -8.87 8.98
C HIS A 61 -3.15 -8.36 10.13
N GLY A 62 -4.43 -8.71 10.09
CA GLY A 62 -5.43 -8.24 11.05
C GLY A 62 -5.95 -6.81 10.80
N ARG A 63 -5.49 -6.11 9.76
CA ARG A 63 -6.06 -4.83 9.32
C ARG A 63 -7.05 -5.04 8.17
N ALA A 64 -8.18 -4.36 8.25
CA ALA A 64 -9.18 -4.38 7.20
C ALA A 64 -8.75 -3.49 6.02
N TRP A 65 -8.86 -4.01 4.80
CA TRP A 65 -8.66 -3.29 3.55
C TRP A 65 -9.47 -3.95 2.44
N ALA A 66 -9.65 -3.28 1.30
CA ALA A 66 -10.23 -3.87 0.09
C ALA A 66 -9.79 -3.12 -1.16
N GLU A 67 -9.51 -3.86 -2.23
CA GLU A 67 -9.40 -3.38 -3.60
C GLU A 67 -10.80 -3.32 -4.26
N ILE A 68 -10.98 -2.43 -5.23
CA ILE A 68 -12.24 -2.26 -5.97
C ILE A 68 -11.92 -2.21 -7.46
N ASP A 69 -11.87 -3.38 -8.10
CA ASP A 69 -11.59 -3.51 -9.53
C ASP A 69 -12.86 -3.63 -10.37
N TYR A 70 -13.87 -4.27 -9.80
CA TYR A 70 -15.15 -4.54 -10.46
C TYR A 70 -16.31 -3.92 -9.67
N PRO A 71 -17.45 -3.64 -10.32
CA PRO A 71 -18.63 -3.11 -9.64
C PRO A 71 -19.12 -3.95 -8.44
N VAL A 72 -18.87 -5.27 -8.46
CA VAL A 72 -19.27 -6.17 -7.37
C VAL A 72 -18.47 -5.92 -6.07
N ASP A 73 -17.21 -5.49 -6.18
CA ASP A 73 -16.32 -5.28 -5.03
C ASP A 73 -16.78 -4.12 -4.15
N LEU A 74 -17.49 -3.16 -4.76
CA LEU A 74 -18.07 -2.01 -4.06
C LEU A 74 -19.00 -2.41 -2.92
N LYS A 75 -19.72 -3.55 -3.03
CA LYS A 75 -20.58 -4.05 -1.94
C LYS A 75 -19.76 -4.41 -0.71
N ASN A 76 -18.61 -5.06 -0.92
CA ASN A 76 -17.70 -5.45 0.15
C ASN A 76 -16.99 -4.25 0.76
N ALA A 77 -16.47 -3.35 -0.07
CA ALA A 77 -15.84 -2.11 0.38
C ALA A 77 -16.80 -1.25 1.23
N ARG A 78 -18.06 -1.11 0.81
CA ARG A 78 -19.10 -0.41 1.61
C ARG A 78 -19.36 -1.08 2.95
N ARG A 79 -19.34 -2.40 3.01
CA ARG A 79 -19.53 -3.14 4.28
C ARG A 79 -18.35 -2.90 5.22
N LEU A 80 -17.12 -2.94 4.72
CA LEU A 80 -15.91 -2.66 5.51
C LEU A 80 -15.90 -1.22 6.03
N ALA A 81 -16.13 -0.24 5.16
CA ALA A 81 -16.13 1.17 5.52
C ALA A 81 -17.18 1.54 6.57
N ARG A 82 -18.35 0.89 6.55
CA ARG A 82 -19.36 1.06 7.61
C ARG A 82 -18.84 0.58 8.97
N GLY A 83 -18.04 -0.49 9.01
CA GLY A 83 -17.43 -0.97 10.25
C GLY A 83 -16.50 0.08 10.87
N TRP A 84 -15.66 0.71 10.04
CA TRP A 84 -14.72 1.75 10.50
C TRP A 84 -15.42 2.95 11.13
N LEU A 85 -16.51 3.44 10.52
CA LEU A 85 -17.29 4.56 11.07
C LEU A 85 -17.92 4.25 12.43
N LEU A 86 -18.32 2.99 12.66
CA LEU A 86 -18.88 2.57 13.94
C LEU A 86 -17.81 2.41 15.02
N GLU A 87 -16.60 1.99 14.63
CA GLU A 87 -15.44 1.90 15.54
C GLU A 87 -14.88 3.28 15.90
N ASP A 88 -14.91 4.25 14.98
CA ASP A 88 -14.41 5.62 15.22
C ASP A 88 -15.43 6.49 15.98
N GLY A 89 -16.74 6.28 15.78
CA GLY A 89 -17.79 6.98 16.54
C GLY A 89 -17.81 6.68 18.04
N ASP A 90 -17.09 5.64 18.49
CA ASP A 90 -16.87 5.30 19.90
C ASP A 90 -15.64 6.01 20.49
N ARG A 91 -14.71 6.50 19.64
CA ARG A 91 -13.47 7.17 20.05
C ARG A 91 -13.62 8.68 20.29
N ASP A 92 -14.70 9.29 19.80
CA ASP A 92 -15.00 10.72 20.01
C ASP A 92 -15.56 11.06 21.42
N THR A 93 -15.48 10.12 22.38
CA THR A 93 -15.87 10.36 23.79
C THR A 93 -14.69 10.67 24.73
N VAL A 94 -13.48 10.89 24.22
CA VAL A 94 -12.33 11.29 25.06
C VAL A 94 -12.25 12.82 25.16
N SER A 95 -12.33 13.35 26.40
CA SER A 95 -12.49 14.79 26.70
C SER A 95 -11.36 15.67 26.14
N GLU A 96 -11.72 16.91 25.78
CA GLU A 96 -10.87 17.96 25.20
C GLU A 96 -9.71 18.47 26.10
N ASP A 97 -9.39 17.83 27.22
CA ASP A 97 -8.50 18.43 28.24
C ASP A 97 -6.99 18.21 28.02
N ALA A 98 -6.56 17.55 26.94
CA ALA A 98 -5.15 17.15 26.77
C ALA A 98 -4.29 18.05 25.86
N LEU A 99 -4.81 19.16 25.30
CA LEU A 99 -4.08 19.99 24.33
C LEU A 99 -3.38 21.26 24.90
N SER A 100 -3.31 21.44 26.23
CA SER A 100 -2.70 22.64 26.85
C SER A 100 -1.29 22.46 27.43
N ALA A 101 -0.58 21.35 27.21
CA ALA A 101 0.75 21.17 27.81
C ALA A 101 1.80 20.74 26.78
N GLY A 102 2.41 21.71 26.10
CA GLY A 102 3.59 21.46 25.26
C GLY A 102 3.93 22.61 24.33
N ALA A 103 4.22 23.78 24.90
CA ALA A 103 4.99 24.85 24.24
C ALA A 103 6.46 24.72 24.63
#